data_AF-A0A9P1IFX8-F1
#
_entry.id   AF-A0A9P1IFX8-F1
#
_cell.length_a   1.000
_cell.length_b   1.000
_cell.length_c   1.000
_cell.angle_alpha   90.00
_cell.angle_beta   90.00
_cell.angle_gamma   90.00
#
_symmetry.space_group_name_H-M   'P 1'
#
loop_
_entity.id
_entity.type
_entity.pdbx_description
1 polymer ?
#
loop_
_entity_poly.entity_id
_entity_poly.type
_entity_poly.pdbx_seq_one_letter_code
_entity_poly.pdbx_strand_id
1 'polypeptide(L)'
;MSASDTIKKFNAVAQKNEEVLKKNPYSETYKVQKFGVTDYGRPPPGSKTEARGVKAGVHVCREILFLCETINENAKGEEPNKWIKFGPLFYIYSFYSDKLVGMLIRARKYGLVHFEGEMLYQRQDDEKVITMLMPMSEIRESLKASGDPANCVSIRRSSAPTFVPPPVSEPEKPKLKKRSDSIAVSKQIFEAPIPPIPEETEATSQKTKKPWTPKDTSKAPVFCI
;
A
#
# COMPACT_ATOMS: atom_id res chain seq x y z
N MET A 1 -11.09 -26.01 38.26
CA MET A 1 -11.89 -25.57 37.08
C MET A 1 -13.15 -26.41 37.07
N SER A 2 -14.35 -25.79 37.02
CA SER A 2 -15.62 -26.53 37.02
C SER A 2 -15.91 -27.09 35.63
N ALA A 3 -16.57 -28.26 35.55
CA ALA A 3 -16.98 -28.85 34.26
C ALA A 3 -17.84 -27.88 33.42
N SER A 4 -18.65 -27.04 34.09
CA SER A 4 -19.43 -25.98 33.45
C SER A 4 -18.55 -24.94 32.74
N ASP A 5 -17.40 -24.59 33.30
CA ASP A 5 -16.48 -23.61 32.71
C ASP A 5 -15.81 -24.15 31.45
N THR A 6 -15.48 -25.44 31.44
CA THR A 6 -14.90 -26.11 30.28
C THR A 6 -15.90 -26.22 29.14
N ILE A 7 -17.16 -26.58 29.43
CA ILE A 7 -18.24 -26.63 28.44
C ILE A 7 -18.50 -25.25 27.84
N LYS A 8 -18.53 -24.19 28.66
CA LYS A 8 -18.68 -22.80 28.18
C LYS A 8 -17.55 -22.41 27.24
N LYS A 9 -16.29 -22.73 27.57
CA LYS A 9 -15.13 -22.46 26.71
C LYS A 9 -15.22 -23.21 25.38
N PHE A 10 -15.60 -24.49 25.40
CA PHE A 10 -15.75 -25.30 24.20
C PHE A 10 -16.83 -24.73 23.27
N ASN A 11 -18.00 -24.40 23.82
CA ASN A 11 -19.08 -23.79 23.04
C ASN A 11 -18.67 -22.43 22.44
N ALA A 12 -17.94 -21.61 23.20
CA ALA A 12 -17.42 -20.34 22.70
C ALA A 12 -16.41 -20.50 21.56
N VAL A 13 -15.57 -21.54 21.61
CA VAL A 13 -14.63 -21.87 20.52
C VAL A 13 -15.40 -22.37 19.29
N ALA A 14 -16.40 -23.24 19.49
CA ALA A 14 -17.24 -23.75 18.40
C ALA A 14 -17.95 -22.61 17.66
N GLN A 15 -18.57 -21.67 18.38
CA GLN A 15 -19.22 -20.50 17.80
C GLN A 15 -18.25 -19.63 16.99
N LYS A 16 -17.06 -19.33 17.54
CA LYS A 16 -16.03 -18.56 16.82
C LYS A 16 -15.56 -19.27 15.55
N ASN A 17 -15.37 -20.58 15.59
CA ASN A 17 -14.98 -21.36 14.42
C ASN A 17 -16.08 -21.32 13.36
N GLU A 18 -17.34 -21.46 13.75
CA GLU A 18 -18.49 -21.39 12.84
C GLU A 18 -18.56 -20.02 12.14
N GLU A 19 -18.32 -18.92 12.87
CA GLU A 19 -18.24 -17.57 12.30
C GLU A 19 -17.09 -17.39 11.30
N VAL A 20 -15.93 -17.98 11.58
CA VAL A 20 -14.76 -17.94 10.69
C VAL A 20 -15.03 -18.77 9.42
N LEU A 21 -15.63 -19.95 9.56
CA LEU A 21 -15.98 -20.80 8.43
C LEU A 21 -16.98 -20.10 7.52
N LYS A 22 -18.05 -19.49 8.07
CA LYS A 22 -19.02 -18.69 7.29
C LYS A 22 -18.36 -17.61 6.40
N LYS A 23 -17.18 -17.11 6.78
CA LYS A 23 -16.41 -16.09 6.04
C LYS A 23 -15.35 -16.67 5.09
N ASN A 24 -14.98 -17.93 5.25
CA ASN A 24 -13.93 -18.59 4.48
C ASN A 24 -14.49 -19.16 3.16
N PRO A 25 -14.02 -18.69 1.98
CA PRO A 25 -14.52 -19.14 0.69
C PRO A 25 -14.26 -20.62 0.38
N TYR A 26 -13.36 -21.28 1.12
CA TYR A 26 -13.04 -22.69 0.97
C TYR A 26 -13.83 -23.61 1.93
N SER A 27 -14.85 -23.08 2.62
CA SER A 27 -15.69 -23.87 3.52
C SER A 27 -17.07 -24.12 2.90
N GLU A 28 -17.70 -25.23 3.27
CA GLU A 28 -19.04 -25.59 2.81
C GLU A 28 -20.13 -24.63 3.33
N THR A 29 -19.90 -23.98 4.47
CA THR A 29 -20.84 -23.05 5.11
C THR A 29 -20.59 -21.59 4.72
N TYR A 30 -19.76 -21.35 3.70
CA TYR A 30 -19.42 -20.02 3.23
C TYR A 30 -20.64 -19.21 2.79
N LYS A 31 -20.67 -17.93 3.18
CA LYS A 31 -21.64 -16.95 2.68
C LYS A 31 -20.89 -15.74 2.14
N VAL A 32 -21.30 -15.26 0.97
CA VAL A 32 -20.75 -14.05 0.36
C VAL A 32 -20.94 -12.87 1.30
N GLN A 33 -19.84 -12.27 1.73
CA GLN A 33 -19.85 -11.12 2.62
C GLN A 33 -20.25 -9.87 1.84
N LYS A 34 -21.27 -9.15 2.32
CA LYS A 34 -21.65 -7.83 1.82
C LYS A 34 -20.95 -6.78 2.67
N PHE A 35 -20.02 -6.05 2.07
CA PHE A 35 -19.33 -4.94 2.75
C PHE A 35 -20.00 -3.62 2.36
N GLY A 36 -20.18 -2.73 3.34
CA GLY A 36 -20.55 -1.35 3.08
C GLY A 36 -19.39 -0.57 2.45
N VAL A 37 -19.69 0.61 1.90
CA VAL A 37 -18.69 1.50 1.28
C VAL A 37 -17.62 1.94 2.28
N THR A 38 -17.98 2.11 3.56
CA THR A 38 -17.08 2.58 4.63
C THR A 38 -16.12 1.51 5.12
N ASP A 39 -16.56 0.25 5.11
CA ASP A 39 -15.86 -0.87 5.77
C ASP A 39 -15.09 -1.74 4.77
N TYR A 40 -15.28 -1.49 3.48
CA TYR A 40 -14.57 -2.21 2.43
C TYR A 40 -13.07 -1.93 2.47
N GLY A 41 -12.26 -2.99 2.44
CA GLY A 41 -10.80 -2.89 2.50
C GLY A 41 -10.22 -2.49 3.87
N ARG A 42 -11.05 -2.33 4.90
CA ARG A 42 -10.60 -2.02 6.26
C ARG A 42 -10.45 -3.29 7.11
N PRO A 43 -9.41 -3.38 7.97
CA PRO A 43 -9.30 -4.47 8.92
C PRO A 43 -10.46 -4.39 9.95
N PRO A 44 -10.92 -5.54 10.48
CA PRO A 44 -11.93 -5.52 11.54
C PRO A 44 -11.43 -4.73 12.76
N PRO A 45 -12.30 -3.94 13.41
CA PRO A 45 -11.93 -3.19 14.61
C PRO A 45 -11.53 -4.14 15.74
N GLY A 46 -10.51 -3.78 16.51
CA GLY A 46 -9.88 -4.60 17.55
C GLY A 46 -9.03 -5.76 17.02
N SER A 47 -8.86 -5.92 15.70
CA SER A 47 -8.08 -7.02 15.16
C SER A 47 -6.57 -6.78 15.26
N LYS A 48 -5.80 -7.88 15.27
CA LYS A 48 -4.33 -7.80 15.17
C LYS A 48 -3.88 -7.08 13.89
N THR A 49 -4.66 -7.15 12.81
CA THR A 49 -4.36 -6.47 11.54
C THR A 49 -4.51 -4.97 11.65
N GLU A 50 -5.56 -4.48 12.33
CA GLU A 50 -5.72 -3.07 12.63
C GLU A 50 -4.56 -2.56 13.51
N ALA A 51 -4.25 -3.26 14.60
CA ALA A 51 -3.14 -2.87 15.48
C ALA A 51 -1.80 -2.79 14.73
N ARG A 52 -1.54 -3.72 13.79
CA ARG A 52 -0.37 -3.65 12.89
C ARG A 52 -0.42 -2.43 11.97
N GLY A 53 -1.58 -2.12 11.39
CA GLY A 53 -1.77 -0.95 10.54
C GLY A 53 -1.50 0.36 11.29
N VAL A 54 -2.02 0.49 12.51
CA VAL A 54 -1.75 1.66 13.38
C VAL A 54 -0.27 1.76 13.72
N LYS A 55 0.37 0.65 14.12
CA LYS A 55 1.81 0.63 14.43
C LYS A 55 2.65 1.00 13.20
N ALA A 56 2.30 0.50 12.02
CA ALA A 56 2.94 0.87 10.78
C ALA A 56 2.78 2.38 10.50
N GLY A 57 1.61 2.95 10.76
CA GLY A 57 1.38 4.38 10.62
C GLY A 57 2.28 5.23 11.53
N VAL A 58 2.44 4.84 12.79
CA VAL A 58 3.38 5.50 13.72
C VAL A 58 4.82 5.43 13.20
N HIS A 59 5.23 4.26 12.70
CA HIS A 59 6.57 4.09 12.13
C HIS A 59 6.78 5.01 10.91
N VAL A 60 5.78 5.09 10.04
CA VAL A 60 5.80 5.98 8.87
C VAL A 60 5.91 7.46 9.26
N CYS A 61 5.17 7.91 10.28
CA CYS A 61 5.30 9.29 10.78
C CYS A 61 6.73 9.60 11.23
N ARG A 62 7.38 8.66 11.92
CA ARG A 62 8.77 8.83 12.39
C ARG A 62 9.75 8.92 11.22
N GLU A 63 9.59 8.11 10.18
CA GLU A 63 10.44 8.18 8.98
C GLU A 63 10.28 9.52 8.25
N ILE A 64 9.06 10.06 8.16
CA ILE A 64 8.82 11.39 7.57
C ILE A 64 9.49 12.48 8.41
N LEU A 65 9.39 12.39 9.75
CA LEU A 65 10.04 13.33 10.66
C LEU A 65 11.56 13.30 10.46
N PHE A 66 12.16 12.10 10.48
CA PHE A 66 13.59 11.89 10.29
C PHE A 66 14.08 12.41 8.93
N LEU A 67 13.30 12.21 7.86
CA LEU A 67 13.58 12.79 6.56
C LEU A 67 13.64 14.32 6.62
N CYS A 68 12.66 14.96 7.27
CA CYS A 68 12.64 16.42 7.38
C CYS A 68 13.81 16.93 8.23
N GLU A 69 14.22 16.22 9.28
CA GLU A 69 15.39 16.55 10.11
C GLU A 69 16.69 16.45 9.28
N THR A 70 16.85 15.36 8.55
CA THR A 70 18.03 15.13 7.70
C THR A 70 18.15 16.22 6.64
N ILE A 71 17.03 16.62 6.01
CA ILE A 71 17.02 17.72 5.06
C ILE A 71 17.35 19.03 5.78
N ASN A 72 16.73 19.31 6.93
CA ASN A 72 16.94 20.57 7.66
C ASN A 72 18.40 20.80 8.09
N GLU A 73 19.13 19.73 8.40
CA GLU A 73 20.56 19.77 8.77
C GLU A 73 21.50 19.97 7.58
N ASN A 74 21.14 19.44 6.40
CA ASN A 74 22.00 19.43 5.21
C ASN A 74 21.58 20.42 4.11
N ALA A 75 20.40 21.02 4.25
CA ALA A 75 19.84 21.95 3.28
C ALA A 75 20.54 23.30 3.34
N LYS A 76 20.50 23.98 2.19
CA LYS A 76 20.95 25.36 2.03
C LYS A 76 19.73 26.29 2.05
N GLY A 77 19.95 27.53 2.49
CA GLY A 77 18.91 28.55 2.56
C GLY A 77 18.44 28.83 3.99
N GLU A 78 17.58 29.84 4.11
CA GLU A 78 17.01 30.31 5.36
C GLU A 78 15.60 29.75 5.55
N GLU A 79 15.16 29.61 6.80
CA GLU A 79 13.78 29.22 7.11
C GLU A 79 12.83 30.32 6.61
N PRO A 80 11.69 29.98 5.96
CA PRO A 80 11.03 28.67 5.89
C PRO A 80 11.36 27.82 4.65
N ASN A 81 12.06 28.36 3.64
CA ASN A 81 12.24 27.72 2.33
C ASN A 81 13.65 27.13 2.17
N LYS A 82 13.95 26.12 2.98
CA LYS A 82 15.19 25.34 2.85
C LYS A 82 15.14 24.43 1.63
N TRP A 83 16.28 24.26 0.96
CA TRP A 83 16.36 23.39 -0.21
C TRP A 83 17.67 22.60 -0.25
N ILE A 84 17.60 21.41 -0.86
CA ILE A 84 18.76 20.52 -1.04
C ILE A 84 18.68 19.85 -2.41
N LYS A 85 19.81 19.53 -3.02
CA LYS A 85 19.86 18.73 -4.24
C LYS A 85 19.64 17.24 -3.92
N PHE A 86 19.03 16.51 -4.85
CA PHE A 86 18.72 15.10 -4.65
C PHE A 86 19.98 14.23 -4.48
N GLY A 87 21.04 14.44 -5.27
CA GLY A 87 22.25 13.62 -5.22
C GLY A 87 22.90 13.59 -3.84
N PRO A 88 23.26 14.75 -3.25
CA PRO A 88 23.80 14.82 -1.89
C PRO A 88 22.87 14.25 -0.83
N LEU A 89 21.56 14.55 -0.93
CA LEU A 89 20.58 14.02 0.01
C LEU A 89 20.51 12.49 -0.06
N PHE A 90 20.51 11.92 -1.27
CA PHE A 90 20.50 10.47 -1.49
C PHE A 90 21.74 9.82 -0.91
N TYR A 91 22.92 10.39 -1.14
CA TYR A 91 24.16 9.86 -0.58
C TYR A 91 24.14 9.84 0.95
N ILE A 92 23.75 10.94 1.60
CA ILE A 92 23.66 11.02 3.06
C ILE A 92 22.59 10.06 3.60
N TYR A 93 21.41 10.05 2.99
CA TYR A 93 20.29 9.22 3.45
C TYR A 93 20.56 7.72 3.28
N SER A 94 21.35 7.33 2.25
CA SER A 94 21.69 5.93 1.98
C SER A 94 22.44 5.24 3.13
N PHE A 95 23.13 6.00 3.98
CA PHE A 95 23.76 5.47 5.20
C PHE A 95 22.73 5.00 6.24
N TYR A 96 21.55 5.64 6.26
CA TYR A 96 20.50 5.35 7.22
C TYR A 96 19.46 4.38 6.65
N SER A 97 19.07 4.55 5.38
CA SER A 97 17.93 3.85 4.78
C SER A 97 17.92 3.95 3.25
N ASP A 98 17.47 2.88 2.60
CA ASP A 98 17.25 2.78 1.14
C ASP A 98 15.89 3.34 0.68
N LYS A 99 15.07 3.84 1.62
CA LYS A 99 13.68 4.24 1.38
C LYS A 99 13.47 5.71 0.99
N LEU A 100 14.53 6.46 0.65
CA LEU A 100 14.45 7.93 0.47
C LEU A 100 13.33 8.37 -0.48
N VAL A 101 13.30 7.83 -1.71
CA VAL A 101 12.34 8.27 -2.74
C VAL A 101 10.90 7.98 -2.29
N GLY A 102 10.66 6.83 -1.66
CA GLY A 102 9.36 6.50 -1.10
C GLY A 102 8.93 7.45 0.03
N MET A 103 9.87 7.87 0.89
CA MET A 103 9.57 8.84 1.94
C MET A 103 9.35 10.25 1.38
N LEU A 104 10.08 10.67 0.35
CA LEU A 104 9.86 11.95 -0.34
C LEU A 104 8.47 12.03 -0.97
N ILE A 105 8.04 10.99 -1.69
CA ILE A 105 6.69 10.92 -2.28
C ILE A 105 5.62 11.00 -1.17
N ARG A 106 5.86 10.34 -0.05
CA ARG A 106 4.94 10.37 1.09
C ARG A 106 4.89 11.75 1.76
N ALA A 107 6.03 12.41 1.99
CA ALA A 107 6.10 13.77 2.50
C ALA A 107 5.40 14.76 1.54
N ARG A 108 5.56 14.55 0.22
CA ARG A 108 4.88 15.32 -0.82
C ARG A 108 3.35 15.19 -0.75
N LYS A 109 2.82 13.99 -0.49
CA LYS A 109 1.37 13.76 -0.31
C LYS A 109 0.78 14.67 0.77
N TYR A 110 1.53 14.98 1.81
CA TYR A 110 1.08 15.86 2.90
C TYR A 110 1.49 17.33 2.73
N GLY A 111 2.20 17.67 1.65
CA GLY A 111 2.63 19.03 1.36
C GLY A 111 3.78 19.54 2.24
N LEU A 112 4.63 18.64 2.75
CA LEU A 112 5.81 19.01 3.54
C LEU A 112 7.01 19.37 2.66
N VAL A 113 7.12 18.72 1.51
CA VAL A 113 8.25 18.80 0.59
C VAL A 113 7.73 18.89 -0.83
N HIS A 114 8.42 19.64 -1.67
CA HIS A 114 8.19 19.74 -3.10
C HIS A 114 9.46 19.38 -3.89
N PHE A 115 9.29 18.69 -5.00
CA PHE A 115 10.35 18.41 -5.98
C PHE A 115 9.72 18.17 -7.35
N GLU A 116 10.51 18.38 -8.39
CA GLU A 116 10.08 18.25 -9.78
C GLU A 116 10.03 16.78 -10.25
N GLY A 117 8.94 16.40 -10.92
CA GLY A 117 8.73 15.05 -11.47
C GLY A 117 7.97 14.09 -10.54
N GLU A 118 7.71 12.87 -11.01
CA GLU A 118 7.01 11.84 -10.21
C GLU A 118 7.97 10.95 -9.40
N MET A 119 9.12 10.66 -9.99
CA MET A 119 10.18 9.81 -9.44
C MET A 119 11.53 10.50 -9.61
N LEU A 120 12.49 10.10 -8.77
CA LEU A 120 13.88 10.55 -8.81
C LEU A 120 14.80 9.34 -8.94
N TYR A 121 15.71 9.38 -9.90
CA TYR A 121 16.66 8.31 -10.19
C TYR A 121 18.09 8.76 -9.91
N GLN A 122 18.85 7.89 -9.25
CA GLN A 122 20.27 8.12 -8.97
C GLN A 122 21.05 8.40 -10.25
N ARG A 123 22.03 9.31 -10.22
CA ARG A 123 22.91 9.73 -11.34
C ARG A 123 22.21 10.51 -12.45
N GLN A 124 20.91 10.37 -12.61
CA GLN A 124 20.12 11.10 -13.60
C GLN A 124 19.55 12.40 -13.01
N ASP A 125 19.01 12.31 -11.80
CA ASP A 125 18.25 13.38 -11.16
C ASP A 125 19.02 14.08 -10.03
N ASP A 126 20.34 13.86 -9.95
CA ASP A 126 21.17 14.34 -8.83
C ASP A 126 21.10 15.87 -8.63
N GLU A 127 20.87 16.61 -9.71
CA GLU A 127 20.76 18.08 -9.72
C GLU A 127 19.35 18.60 -9.39
N LYS A 128 18.33 17.73 -9.30
CA LYS A 128 16.97 18.16 -8.98
C LYS A 128 16.90 18.69 -7.55
N VAL A 129 16.21 19.82 -7.39
CA VAL A 129 16.07 20.50 -6.11
C VAL A 129 14.84 19.97 -5.38
N ILE A 130 15.05 19.69 -4.09
CA ILE A 130 14.04 19.29 -3.13
C ILE A 130 13.87 20.45 -2.15
N THR A 131 12.68 21.04 -2.11
CA THR A 131 12.36 22.22 -1.30
C THR A 131 11.45 21.82 -0.13
N MET A 132 11.81 22.22 1.08
CA MET A 132 10.92 22.14 2.25
C MET A 132 9.90 23.28 2.19
N LEU A 133 8.62 22.93 2.35
CA LEU A 133 7.51 23.90 2.33
C LEU A 133 7.11 24.37 3.73
N MET A 134 7.61 23.72 4.78
CA MET A 134 7.23 23.97 6.17
C MET A 134 8.50 23.96 7.04
N PRO A 135 8.64 24.88 8.01
CA PRO A 135 9.77 24.90 8.92
C PRO A 135 9.75 23.69 9.87
N MET A 136 10.93 23.24 10.31
CA MET A 136 11.10 22.04 11.14
C MET A 136 10.30 22.10 12.46
N SER A 137 10.21 23.28 13.05
CA SER A 137 9.43 23.55 14.27
C SER A 137 7.95 23.21 14.10
N GLU A 138 7.34 23.69 13.02
CA GLU A 138 5.92 23.42 12.71
C GLU A 138 5.68 21.95 12.36
N ILE A 139 6.62 21.31 11.64
CA ILE A 139 6.50 19.87 11.31
C ILE A 139 6.44 19.02 12.58
N ARG A 140 7.28 19.30 13.58
CA ARG A 140 7.29 18.55 14.85
C ARG A 140 5.97 18.64 15.61
N GLU A 141 5.32 19.80 15.57
CA GLU A 141 4.06 20.02 16.29
C GLU A 141 2.84 19.48 15.52
N SER A 142 2.85 19.64 14.20
CA SER A 142 1.71 19.34 13.31
C SER A 142 1.62 17.88 12.89
N LEU A 143 2.75 17.17 12.77
CA LEU A 143 2.81 15.79 12.26
C LEU A 143 2.44 14.79 13.35
N LYS A 144 1.27 14.16 13.22
CA LYS A 144 0.81 13.13 14.16
C LYS A 144 0.32 11.88 13.43
N ALA A 145 0.53 10.72 14.04
CA ALA A 145 -0.08 9.48 13.58
C ALA A 145 -1.59 9.56 13.82
N SER A 146 -2.39 9.33 12.77
CA SER A 146 -3.85 9.49 12.84
C SER A 146 -4.53 8.39 13.64
N GLY A 147 -3.88 7.24 13.83
CA GLY A 147 -4.52 6.05 14.40
C GLY A 147 -5.44 5.30 13.44
N ASP A 148 -5.65 5.79 12.20
CA ASP A 148 -6.41 5.08 11.16
C ASP A 148 -5.44 4.24 10.29
N PRO A 149 -5.65 2.92 10.13
CA PRO A 149 -4.83 2.09 9.24
C PRO A 149 -4.87 2.55 7.77
N ALA A 150 -5.95 3.20 7.31
CA ALA A 150 -6.06 3.68 5.92
C ALA A 150 -5.34 5.01 5.72
N ASN A 151 -5.53 5.95 6.64
CA ASN A 151 -4.90 7.28 6.63
C ASN A 151 -3.93 7.42 7.80
N CYS A 152 -2.76 6.78 7.68
CA CYS A 152 -1.82 6.65 8.79
C CYS A 152 -1.29 7.96 9.39
N VAL A 153 -1.24 9.05 8.62
CA VAL A 153 -0.66 10.34 9.03
C VAL A 153 -1.71 11.44 8.91
N SER A 154 -1.78 12.29 9.93
CA SER A 154 -2.57 13.51 9.95
C SER A 154 -1.66 14.72 10.17
N ILE A 155 -1.90 15.80 9.42
CA ILE A 155 -1.23 17.09 9.62
C ILE A 155 -2.28 18.12 9.98
N ARG A 156 -2.12 18.78 11.13
CA ARG A 156 -2.89 19.97 11.49
C ARG A 156 -2.09 21.20 11.11
N ARG A 157 -2.48 21.90 10.03
CA ARG A 157 -1.86 23.18 9.65
C ARG A 157 -2.49 24.30 10.45
N SER A 158 -1.68 25.10 11.12
CA SER A 158 -2.12 26.33 11.80
C SER A 158 -2.18 27.52 10.85
N SER A 159 -1.47 27.46 9.72
CA SER A 159 -1.42 28.50 8.69
C SER A 159 -1.77 27.96 7.30
N ALA A 160 -2.32 28.83 6.45
CA ALA A 160 -2.62 28.50 5.06
C ALA A 160 -1.31 28.28 4.27
N PRO A 161 -1.26 27.33 3.31
CA PRO A 161 -0.05 27.09 2.54
C PRO A 161 0.35 28.35 1.74
N THR A 162 1.53 28.90 2.02
CA THR A 162 2.09 30.11 1.39
C THR A 162 2.48 29.90 -0.08
N PHE A 163 2.37 28.68 -0.61
CA PHE A 163 2.63 28.40 -2.01
C PHE A 163 1.40 28.76 -2.85
N VAL A 164 1.35 30.01 -3.31
CA VAL A 164 0.55 30.39 -4.48
C VAL A 164 1.36 29.92 -5.70
N PRO A 165 0.99 28.83 -6.39
CA PRO A 165 1.61 28.55 -7.68
C PRO A 165 1.40 29.76 -8.60
N PRO A 166 2.37 30.13 -9.45
CA PRO A 166 2.11 31.10 -10.51
C PRO A 166 0.85 30.66 -11.29
N PRO A 167 -0.01 31.59 -11.73
CA PRO A 167 -1.27 31.25 -12.38
C PRO A 167 -0.97 30.46 -13.66
N VAL A 168 -1.02 29.14 -13.57
CA VAL A 168 -0.99 28.25 -14.74
C VAL A 168 -2.36 28.36 -15.36
N SER A 169 -2.43 28.94 -16.56
CA SER A 169 -3.62 28.89 -17.40
C SER A 169 -4.09 27.44 -17.51
N GLU A 170 -5.29 27.15 -17.03
CA GLU A 170 -5.88 25.82 -17.02
C GLU A 170 -5.81 25.18 -18.42
N PRO A 171 -5.18 24.01 -18.60
CA PRO A 171 -5.42 23.22 -19.79
C PRO A 171 -6.85 22.67 -19.69
N GLU A 172 -7.67 23.06 -20.66
CA GLU A 172 -9.06 22.66 -20.84
C GLU A 172 -9.19 21.12 -20.72
N LYS A 173 -9.95 20.63 -19.73
CA LYS A 173 -10.19 19.19 -19.56
C LYS A 173 -10.87 18.64 -20.81
N PRO A 174 -10.36 17.56 -21.44
CA PRO A 174 -11.09 16.89 -22.51
C PRO A 174 -12.43 16.40 -21.98
N LYS A 175 -13.52 16.92 -22.56
CA LYS A 175 -14.88 16.47 -22.27
C LYS A 175 -14.99 14.98 -22.63
N LEU A 176 -15.19 14.13 -21.63
CA LEU A 176 -15.47 12.71 -21.79
C LEU A 176 -16.77 12.57 -22.60
N LYS A 177 -16.68 12.18 -23.88
CA LYS A 177 -17.85 11.88 -24.70
C LYS A 177 -18.59 10.69 -24.07
N LYS A 178 -19.86 10.90 -23.73
CA LYS A 178 -20.78 9.84 -23.30
C LYS A 178 -20.83 8.79 -24.40
N ARG A 179 -20.46 7.55 -24.04
CA ARG A 179 -20.50 6.38 -24.90
C ARG A 179 -21.98 6.04 -25.12
N SER A 180 -22.52 6.44 -26.25
CA SER A 180 -23.87 6.03 -26.69
C SER A 180 -23.88 4.54 -27.01
N ASP A 181 -24.98 3.91 -26.68
CA ASP A 181 -25.24 2.48 -26.77
C ASP A 181 -24.82 1.87 -28.11
N SER A 182 -23.94 0.87 -28.04
CA SER A 182 -23.69 -0.10 -29.11
C SER A 182 -23.55 -1.49 -28.50
N ILE A 183 -24.56 -1.87 -27.72
CA ILE A 183 -24.87 -3.28 -27.43
C ILE A 183 -25.53 -3.85 -28.71
N ALA A 184 -24.73 -4.13 -29.74
CA ALA A 184 -25.22 -4.86 -30.93
C ALA A 184 -24.12 -5.40 -31.87
N VAL A 185 -22.83 -5.53 -31.49
CA VAL A 185 -21.82 -6.08 -32.42
C VAL A 185 -20.79 -6.94 -31.68
N SER A 186 -21.21 -8.03 -31.04
CA SER A 186 -20.29 -9.09 -30.57
C SER A 186 -20.96 -10.47 -30.37
N LYS A 187 -22.13 -10.72 -30.97
CA LYS A 187 -22.77 -12.05 -30.94
C LYS A 187 -22.42 -12.97 -32.12
N GLN A 188 -21.54 -12.57 -33.04
CA GLN A 188 -21.18 -13.36 -34.23
C GLN A 188 -19.84 -14.11 -34.13
N ILE A 189 -19.20 -14.16 -32.95
CA ILE A 189 -17.91 -14.88 -32.78
C ILE A 189 -18.11 -16.30 -32.20
N PHE A 190 -19.33 -16.70 -31.83
CA PHE A 190 -19.58 -18.01 -31.18
C PHE A 190 -20.42 -19.01 -32.01
N GLU A 191 -20.51 -18.85 -33.33
CA GLU A 191 -21.30 -19.77 -34.15
C GLU A 191 -20.62 -20.09 -35.48
N ALA A 192 -19.47 -20.78 -35.40
CA ALA A 192 -18.86 -21.46 -36.53
C ALA A 192 -18.79 -22.97 -36.23
N PRO A 193 -19.22 -23.86 -37.15
CA PRO A 193 -19.11 -25.30 -36.96
C PRO A 193 -17.65 -25.77 -36.92
N ILE A 194 -17.35 -26.68 -35.99
CA ILE A 194 -16.03 -27.29 -35.83
C ILE A 194 -15.73 -28.19 -37.04
N PRO A 195 -14.57 -28.06 -37.72
CA PRO A 195 -14.19 -28.97 -38.82
C PRO A 195 -13.79 -30.36 -38.29
N PRO A 196 -14.00 -31.44 -39.07
CA PRO A 196 -13.67 -32.80 -38.62
C PRO A 196 -12.15 -33.02 -38.56
N ILE A 197 -11.72 -33.69 -37.50
CA ILE A 197 -10.33 -34.07 -37.22
C ILE A 197 -9.96 -35.29 -38.08
N PRO A 198 -8.81 -35.33 -38.79
CA PRO A 198 -8.34 -36.53 -39.47
C PRO A 198 -7.80 -37.58 -38.50
N GLU A 199 -8.17 -38.84 -38.74
CA GLU A 199 -7.61 -40.06 -38.16
C GLU A 199 -6.17 -40.29 -38.65
N GLU A 200 -5.17 -40.27 -37.75
CA GLU A 200 -3.88 -40.96 -37.96
C GLU A 200 -3.35 -41.56 -36.64
N THR A 201 -3.36 -42.90 -36.65
CA THR A 201 -2.50 -43.94 -36.04
C THR A 201 -1.47 -43.64 -34.91
N GLU A 202 -1.60 -44.47 -33.86
CA GLU A 202 -0.61 -45.05 -32.95
C GLU A 202 0.83 -44.50 -32.87
N ALA A 203 1.22 -44.01 -31.69
CA ALA A 203 2.49 -44.36 -31.03
C ALA A 203 2.45 -44.13 -29.51
N THR A 204 2.67 -45.21 -28.76
CA THR A 204 2.74 -45.33 -27.30
C THR A 204 3.84 -44.47 -26.65
N SER A 205 3.51 -43.72 -25.59
CA SER A 205 4.41 -43.53 -24.45
C SER A 205 3.64 -43.10 -23.19
N GLN A 206 3.39 -44.06 -22.30
CA GLN A 206 2.81 -43.83 -20.97
C GLN A 206 3.88 -43.21 -20.05
N LYS A 207 3.66 -42.00 -19.55
CA LYS A 207 4.40 -41.44 -18.41
C LYS A 207 3.42 -41.09 -17.30
N THR A 208 3.40 -41.92 -16.26
CA THR A 208 2.60 -41.74 -15.05
C THR A 208 3.11 -40.54 -14.26
N LYS A 209 2.22 -39.60 -13.92
CA LYS A 209 2.53 -38.47 -13.02
C LYS A 209 2.45 -38.95 -11.57
N LYS A 210 3.55 -38.83 -10.83
CA LYS A 210 3.59 -39.14 -9.39
C LYS A 210 2.81 -38.07 -8.59
N PRO A 211 2.12 -38.42 -7.50
CA PRO A 211 1.43 -37.46 -6.64
C PRO A 211 2.42 -36.68 -5.75
N TRP A 212 2.05 -35.44 -5.44
CA TRP A 212 2.82 -34.50 -4.63
C TRP A 212 2.83 -34.88 -3.14
N THR A 213 4.00 -34.82 -2.50
CA THR A 213 4.17 -34.99 -1.05
C THR A 213 4.71 -33.71 -0.40
N PRO A 214 4.25 -33.36 0.82
CA PRO A 214 4.73 -32.18 1.53
C PRO A 214 6.15 -32.39 2.08
N LYS A 215 7.01 -31.37 1.95
CA LYS A 215 8.40 -31.40 2.42
C LYS A 215 8.47 -31.24 3.94
N ASP A 216 9.22 -32.13 4.56
CA ASP A 216 9.52 -32.22 5.99
C ASP A 216 10.29 -30.98 6.48
N THR A 217 9.76 -30.26 7.48
CA THR A 217 10.32 -28.99 8.00
C THR A 217 11.14 -29.19 9.27
N SER A 218 11.89 -30.28 9.39
CA SER A 218 12.69 -30.60 10.58
C SER A 218 14.11 -30.02 10.59
N LYS A 219 14.48 -29.20 9.60
CA LYS A 219 15.77 -28.47 9.57
C LYS A 219 15.59 -27.03 9.10
N ALA A 220 15.14 -26.17 10.01
CA ALA A 220 15.37 -24.73 9.90
C ALA A 220 16.40 -24.31 10.97
N PRO A 221 17.47 -23.59 10.62
CA PRO A 221 18.45 -23.14 11.60
C PRO A 221 17.85 -22.08 12.53
N VAL A 222 18.08 -22.26 13.83
CA VAL A 222 17.75 -21.30 14.88
C VAL A 222 18.77 -20.17 14.82
N PHE A 223 18.35 -18.95 14.48
CA PHE A 223 19.13 -17.74 14.73
C PHE A 223 18.79 -17.24 16.13
N CYS A 224 19.74 -17.38 17.06
CA CYS A 224 19.70 -16.76 18.38
C CYS A 224 20.11 -15.29 18.31
N ILE A 225 19.60 -14.53 19.28
CA ILE A 225 19.79 -13.10 19.58
C ILE A 225 21.26 -12.77 19.85
#